data_AF-A0A950RVM1-F1
#
_entry.id   AF-A0A950RVM1-F1
#
_cell.length_a   1.000
_cell.length_b   1.000
_cell.length_c   1.000
_cell.angle_alpha   90.00
_cell.angle_beta   90.00
_cell.angle_gamma   90.00
#
_symmetry.space_group_name_H-M   'P 1'
#
loop_
_entity.id
_entity.type
_entity.pdbx_description
1 polymer ?
#
loop_
_entity_poly.entity_id
_entity_poly.type
_entity_poly.pdbx_seq_one_letter_code
_entity_poly.pdbx_strand_id
1 'polypeptide(L)'
;MEFRRTVWNEANKLVIDSLYSGRSQQVAAARWATVAIFLGLPSSLLAATASAGAAVSAAFLQDPRLTAGLALAATLLTAARAFLRPEDTARGYETKGSAYLALRNDAAQFRDVRVRFARGTSTELERELRELSARRNQLNSQPPIRVPTWAYRIARRSLETGESDYENDAFWVKAPF
;
A
#
# COMPACT_ATOMS: atom_id res chain seq x y z
N MET A 1 -29.06 -24.66 -3.90
CA MET A 1 -29.03 -23.18 -3.78
C MET A 1 -28.12 -22.72 -2.63
N GLU A 2 -28.12 -23.42 -1.49
CA GLU A 2 -27.30 -23.08 -0.32
C GLU A 2 -25.79 -23.02 -0.59
N PHE A 3 -25.22 -24.01 -1.30
CA PHE A 3 -23.79 -24.01 -1.66
C PHE A 3 -23.34 -22.73 -2.38
N ARG A 4 -24.08 -22.30 -3.41
CA ARG A 4 -23.78 -21.07 -4.15
C ARG A 4 -23.81 -19.84 -3.25
N ARG A 5 -24.72 -19.81 -2.27
CA ARG A 5 -24.84 -18.68 -1.33
C ARG A 5 -23.63 -18.62 -0.41
N THR A 6 -23.17 -19.78 0.06
CA THR A 6 -21.94 -19.89 0.85
C THR A 6 -20.71 -19.43 0.07
N VAL A 7 -20.53 -19.92 -1.17
CA VAL A 7 -19.41 -19.51 -2.04
C VAL A 7 -19.46 -18.01 -2.34
N TRP A 8 -20.65 -17.46 -2.63
CA TRP A 8 -20.83 -16.03 -2.84
C TRP A 8 -20.41 -15.20 -1.64
N ASN A 9 -20.90 -15.58 -0.46
CA ASN A 9 -20.60 -14.85 0.77
C ASN A 9 -19.11 -14.89 1.09
N GLU A 10 -18.45 -16.02 0.88
CA GLU A 10 -17.02 -16.15 1.13
C GLU A 10 -16.19 -15.35 0.13
N ALA A 11 -16.54 -15.38 -1.16
CA ALA A 11 -15.94 -14.50 -2.17
C ALA A 11 -16.15 -13.02 -1.83
N ASN A 12 -17.33 -12.65 -1.31
CA ASN A 12 -17.62 -11.27 -0.92
C ASN A 12 -16.75 -10.81 0.26
N LYS A 13 -16.56 -11.65 1.29
CA LYS A 13 -15.62 -11.35 2.38
C LYS A 13 -14.22 -11.13 1.85
N LEU A 14 -13.78 -11.95 0.90
CA LEU A 14 -12.46 -11.83 0.28
C LEU A 14 -12.29 -10.51 -0.49
N VAL A 15 -13.31 -10.09 -1.24
CA VAL A 15 -13.35 -8.79 -1.93
C VAL A 15 -13.17 -7.65 -0.93
N ILE A 16 -13.93 -7.67 0.16
CA ILE A 16 -13.88 -6.64 1.21
C ILE A 16 -12.50 -6.63 1.89
N ASP A 17 -12.04 -7.77 2.37
CA ASP A 17 -10.75 -7.89 3.07
C ASP A 17 -9.58 -7.40 2.20
N SER A 18 -9.59 -7.79 0.91
CA SER A 18 -8.58 -7.37 -0.06
C SER A 18 -8.65 -5.88 -0.36
N LEU A 19 -9.84 -5.28 -0.42
CA LEU A 19 -9.99 -3.83 -0.61
C LEU A 19 -9.39 -3.05 0.56
N TYR A 20 -9.81 -3.36 1.79
CA TYR A 20 -9.31 -2.68 2.99
C TYR A 20 -7.80 -2.87 3.13
N SER A 21 -7.31 -4.09 2.94
CA SER A 21 -5.88 -4.39 2.98
C SER A 21 -5.11 -3.61 1.92
N GLY A 22 -5.57 -3.63 0.66
CA GLY A 22 -4.94 -2.92 -0.45
C GLY A 22 -4.86 -1.41 -0.24
N ARG A 23 -5.97 -0.77 0.15
CA ARG A 23 -6.01 0.67 0.43
C ARG A 23 -5.14 1.07 1.61
N SER A 24 -5.14 0.28 2.67
CA SER A 24 -4.30 0.54 3.84
C SER A 24 -2.81 0.49 3.49
N GLN A 25 -2.41 -0.44 2.62
CA GLN A 25 -1.05 -0.53 2.10
C GLN A 25 -0.69 0.69 1.23
N GLN A 26 -1.60 1.16 0.36
CA GLN A 26 -1.38 2.37 -0.45
C GLN A 26 -1.20 3.63 0.41
N VAL A 27 -2.00 3.79 1.46
CA VAL A 27 -1.85 4.90 2.42
C VAL A 27 -0.49 4.84 3.12
N ALA A 28 -0.05 3.65 3.52
CA ALA A 28 1.29 3.46 4.09
C ALA A 28 2.40 3.79 3.06
N ALA A 29 2.25 3.36 1.82
CA ALA A 29 3.18 3.65 0.72
C ALA A 29 3.33 5.16 0.49
N ALA A 30 2.21 5.89 0.39
CA ALA A 30 2.21 7.33 0.18
C ALA A 30 2.94 8.09 1.30
N ARG A 31 2.76 7.66 2.56
CA ARG A 31 3.48 8.25 3.69
C ARG A 31 4.98 8.02 3.60
N TRP A 32 5.41 6.80 3.28
CA TRP A 32 6.82 6.48 3.11
C TRP A 32 7.44 7.18 1.90
N ALA A 33 6.69 7.38 0.82
CA ALA A 33 7.12 8.20 -0.31
C ALA A 33 7.34 9.67 0.11
N THR A 34 6.47 10.22 0.96
CA THR A 34 6.68 11.56 1.52
C THR A 34 7.93 11.63 2.39
N VAL A 35 8.18 10.61 3.22
CA VAL A 35 9.41 10.50 4.02
C VAL A 35 10.65 10.42 3.12
N ALA A 36 10.59 9.65 2.04
CA ALA A 36 11.66 9.54 1.06
C ALA A 36 12.00 10.90 0.43
N ILE A 37 10.98 11.67 0.04
CA ILE A 37 11.16 13.02 -0.52
C ILE A 37 11.74 13.98 0.55
N PHE A 38 11.22 13.93 1.77
CA PHE A 38 11.66 14.81 2.87
C PHE A 38 13.10 14.51 3.32
N LEU A 39 13.55 13.26 3.26
CA LEU A 39 14.95 12.92 3.54
C LEU A 39 15.85 13.16 2.32
N GLY A 40 15.33 12.93 1.11
CA GLY A 40 16.05 13.06 -0.15
C GLY A 40 16.38 14.50 -0.53
N LEU A 41 15.39 15.39 -0.57
CA LEU A 41 15.58 16.77 -1.02
C LEU A 41 16.62 17.55 -0.19
N PRO A 42 16.58 17.54 1.17
CA PRO A 42 17.60 18.20 1.96
C PRO A 42 18.96 17.53 1.81
N SER A 43 19.02 16.20 1.71
CA SER A 43 20.29 15.49 1.53
C SER A 43 20.98 15.86 0.21
N SER A 44 20.22 15.97 -0.89
CA SER A 44 20.75 16.37 -2.20
C SER A 44 21.21 17.83 -2.21
N LEU A 45 20.45 18.73 -1.56
CA LEU A 45 20.84 20.13 -1.42
C LEU A 45 22.11 20.28 -0.56
N LEU A 46 22.19 19.57 0.56
CA LEU A 46 23.36 19.59 1.45
C LEU A 46 24.58 18.95 0.78
N ALA A 47 24.40 17.84 0.06
CA ALA A 47 25.46 17.21 -0.72
C ALA A 47 25.96 18.11 -1.85
N ALA A 48 25.07 18.86 -2.52
CA ALA A 48 25.46 19.86 -3.50
C ALA A 48 26.26 21.01 -2.87
N THR A 49 25.90 21.47 -1.66
CA THR A 49 26.70 22.48 -0.95
C THR A 49 28.05 21.95 -0.46
N ALA A 50 28.15 20.66 -0.12
CA ALA A 50 29.39 20.02 0.27
C ALA A 50 30.32 19.72 -0.92
N SER A 51 29.75 19.42 -2.11
CA SER A 51 30.50 19.16 -3.34
C SER A 51 30.83 20.41 -4.14
N ALA A 52 30.11 21.52 -3.95
CA ALA A 52 30.37 22.81 -4.62
C ALA A 52 31.65 23.52 -4.14
N GLY A 53 32.43 22.87 -3.25
CA GLY A 53 33.78 23.30 -2.89
C GLY A 53 33.83 24.64 -2.14
N ALA A 54 35.05 25.10 -1.88
CA ALA A 54 35.35 26.30 -1.10
C ALA A 54 34.60 27.56 -1.58
N ALA A 55 34.09 27.61 -2.81
CA ALA A 55 33.39 28.75 -3.39
C ALA A 55 31.99 28.98 -2.79
N VAL A 56 31.19 27.93 -2.55
CA VAL A 56 29.87 28.08 -1.89
C VAL A 56 30.04 28.33 -0.40
N SER A 57 31.01 27.67 0.23
CA SER A 57 31.38 27.95 1.61
C SER A 57 31.87 29.38 1.81
N ALA A 58 32.71 29.89 0.90
CA ALA A 58 33.19 31.27 0.95
C ALA A 58 32.11 32.31 0.60
N ALA A 59 31.13 31.99 -0.25
CA ALA A 59 30.07 32.95 -0.62
C ALA A 59 28.91 33.01 0.40
N PHE A 60 28.58 31.90 1.06
CA PHE A 60 27.35 31.79 1.87
C PHE A 60 27.56 31.26 3.30
N LEU A 61 28.71 30.64 3.61
CA LEU A 61 28.97 29.98 4.90
C LEU A 61 30.28 30.47 5.51
N GLN A 62 30.35 31.79 5.74
CA GLN A 62 31.49 32.47 6.37
C GLN A 62 31.66 32.10 7.86
N ASP A 63 30.62 31.55 8.52
CA ASP A 63 30.69 31.09 9.91
C ASP A 63 31.04 29.58 9.97
N PRO A 64 32.23 29.20 10.49
CA PRO A 64 32.63 27.81 10.65
C PRO A 64 31.64 26.96 11.46
N ARG A 65 30.91 27.56 12.42
CA ARG A 65 29.92 26.86 13.25
C ARG A 65 28.71 26.44 12.43
N LEU A 66 28.25 27.31 11.52
CA LEU A 66 27.14 27.01 10.61
C LEU A 66 27.53 25.90 9.63
N THR A 67 28.74 25.95 9.07
CA THR A 67 29.27 24.91 8.18
C THR A 67 29.34 23.55 8.87
N ALA A 68 29.89 23.49 10.09
CA ALA A 68 29.97 22.25 10.86
C ALA A 68 28.58 21.69 11.21
N GLY A 69 27.64 22.56 11.60
CA GLY A 69 26.25 22.16 11.88
C GLY A 69 25.53 21.57 10.67
N LEU A 70 25.67 22.19 9.50
CA LEU A 70 25.07 21.69 8.25
C LEU A 70 25.68 20.36 7.81
N ALA A 71 27.00 20.20 7.94
CA ALA A 71 27.67 18.94 7.64
C ALA A 71 27.17 17.80 8.55
N LEU A 72 27.05 18.05 9.85
CA LEU A 72 26.49 17.08 10.80
C LEU A 72 25.03 16.72 10.45
N ALA A 73 24.20 17.71 10.12
CA ALA A 73 22.82 17.49 9.70
C ALA A 73 22.75 16.63 8.42
N ALA A 74 23.61 16.90 7.43
CA ALA A 74 23.70 16.14 6.20
C ALA A 74 24.09 14.67 6.46
N THR A 75 25.06 14.43 7.34
CA THR A 75 25.46 13.08 7.75
C THR A 75 24.32 12.35 8.46
N LEU A 76 23.62 13.00 9.38
CA LEU A 76 22.49 12.41 10.10
C LEU A 76 21.34 12.04 9.15
N LEU A 77 21.00 12.91 8.21
CA LEU A 77 19.97 12.64 7.18
C LEU A 77 20.37 11.47 6.28
N THR A 78 21.65 11.41 5.88
CA THR A 78 22.18 10.32 5.06
C THR A 78 22.12 8.99 5.81
N ALA A 79 22.55 8.98 7.08
CA ALA A 79 22.48 7.80 7.95
C ALA A 79 21.02 7.36 8.17
N ALA A 80 20.10 8.30 8.42
CA ALA A 80 18.68 8.02 8.56
C ALA A 80 18.09 7.42 7.29
N ARG A 81 18.44 7.93 6.10
CA ARG A 81 18.01 7.39 4.80
C ARG A 81 18.54 5.97 4.56
N ALA A 82 19.82 5.73 4.87
CA ALA A 82 20.43 4.40 4.74
C ALA A 82 19.81 3.37 5.70
N PHE A 83 19.46 3.79 6.92
CA PHE A 83 18.83 2.92 7.91
C PHE A 83 17.35 2.65 7.61
N LEU A 84 16.57 3.70 7.31
CA LEU A 84 15.12 3.61 7.13
C LEU A 84 14.72 3.07 5.75
N ARG A 85 15.57 3.24 4.72
CA ARG A 85 15.30 2.85 3.32
C ARG A 85 13.86 3.19 2.89
N PRO A 86 13.48 4.48 2.97
CA PRO A 86 12.08 4.87 2.82
C PRO A 86 11.53 4.57 1.41
N GLU A 87 12.36 4.59 0.37
CA GLU A 87 11.98 4.23 -1.00
C GLU A 87 11.61 2.75 -1.14
N ASP A 88 12.44 1.87 -0.60
CA ASP A 88 12.20 0.42 -0.65
C ASP A 88 10.98 0.06 0.18
N THR A 89 10.82 0.73 1.33
CA THR A 89 9.65 0.57 2.18
C THR A 89 8.38 1.01 1.45
N ALA A 90 8.38 2.22 0.85
CA ALA A 90 7.25 2.72 0.07
C ALA A 90 6.88 1.76 -1.08
N ARG A 91 7.88 1.33 -1.86
CA ARG A 91 7.68 0.39 -2.98
C ARG A 91 7.14 -0.96 -2.52
N GLY A 92 7.57 -1.45 -1.36
CA GLY A 92 7.06 -2.69 -0.77
C GLY A 92 5.57 -2.59 -0.43
N TYR A 93 5.16 -1.51 0.24
CA TYR A 93 3.75 -1.23 0.53
C TYR A 93 2.93 -1.03 -0.76
N GLU A 94 3.46 -0.32 -1.75
CA GLU A 94 2.79 -0.07 -3.03
C GLU A 94 2.56 -1.35 -3.82
N THR A 95 3.60 -2.18 -3.98
CA THR A 95 3.53 -3.45 -4.70
C THR A 95 2.52 -4.39 -4.05
N LYS A 96 2.58 -4.52 -2.72
CA LYS A 96 1.63 -5.36 -1.96
C LYS A 96 0.21 -4.81 -2.04
N GLY A 97 0.03 -3.49 -1.94
CA GLY A 97 -1.26 -2.82 -2.11
C GLY A 97 -1.90 -3.12 -3.47
N SER A 98 -1.13 -2.96 -4.55
CA SER A 98 -1.57 -3.28 -5.91
C SER A 98 -1.93 -4.76 -6.07
N ALA A 99 -1.17 -5.66 -5.46
CA ALA A 99 -1.47 -7.10 -5.49
C ALA A 99 -2.79 -7.46 -4.79
N TYR A 100 -3.12 -6.81 -3.66
CA TYR A 100 -4.43 -6.96 -3.03
C TYR A 100 -5.56 -6.40 -3.88
N LEU A 101 -5.38 -5.26 -4.55
CA LEU A 101 -6.41 -4.71 -5.42
C LEU A 101 -6.65 -5.58 -6.66
N ALA A 102 -5.60 -6.21 -7.20
CA ALA A 102 -5.73 -7.22 -8.24
C ALA A 102 -6.54 -8.43 -7.72
N LEU A 103 -6.19 -8.96 -6.54
CA LEU A 103 -6.96 -10.05 -5.90
C LEU A 103 -8.43 -9.66 -5.67
N ARG A 104 -8.70 -8.42 -5.23
CA ARG A 104 -10.06 -7.88 -5.08
C ARG A 104 -10.83 -7.98 -6.39
N ASN A 105 -10.22 -7.57 -7.50
CA ASN A 105 -10.86 -7.59 -8.81
C ASN A 105 -11.13 -9.01 -9.29
N ASP A 106 -10.17 -9.91 -9.14
CA ASP A 106 -10.32 -11.32 -9.50
C ASP A 106 -11.43 -11.98 -8.65
N ALA A 107 -11.47 -11.69 -7.35
CA ALA A 107 -12.51 -12.18 -6.45
C ALA A 107 -13.90 -11.59 -6.78
N ALA A 108 -13.97 -10.32 -7.16
CA ALA A 108 -15.22 -9.68 -7.58
C ALA A 108 -15.72 -10.28 -8.91
N GLN A 109 -14.84 -10.52 -9.87
CA GLN A 109 -15.18 -11.19 -11.13
C GLN A 109 -15.65 -12.63 -10.88
N PHE A 110 -14.95 -13.38 -10.03
CA PHE A 110 -15.38 -14.72 -9.62
C PHE A 110 -16.78 -14.69 -9.00
N ARG A 111 -17.00 -13.81 -8.02
CA ARG A 111 -18.29 -13.57 -7.39
C ARG A 111 -19.33 -13.26 -8.47
N ASP A 112 -19.23 -12.12 -9.15
CA ASP A 112 -20.28 -11.54 -9.99
C ASP A 112 -20.52 -12.26 -11.31
N VAL A 113 -19.50 -12.93 -11.87
CA VAL A 113 -19.62 -13.60 -13.17
C VAL A 113 -19.77 -15.11 -13.01
N ARG A 114 -18.93 -15.75 -12.21
CA ARG A 114 -18.92 -17.22 -12.10
C ARG A 114 -20.06 -17.70 -11.21
N VAL A 115 -20.14 -17.16 -9.99
CA VAL A 115 -21.11 -17.62 -8.99
C VAL A 115 -22.51 -17.09 -9.26
N ARG A 116 -22.65 -15.81 -9.67
CA ARG A 116 -23.97 -15.20 -9.96
C ARG A 116 -24.71 -15.93 -11.07
N PHE A 117 -24.02 -16.15 -12.19
CA PHE A 117 -24.61 -16.74 -13.40
C PHE A 117 -24.48 -18.26 -13.45
N ALA A 118 -24.18 -18.91 -12.32
CA ALA A 118 -24.06 -20.36 -12.18
C ALA A 118 -23.13 -21.00 -13.24
N ARG A 119 -22.03 -20.32 -13.56
CA ARG A 119 -21.07 -20.80 -14.56
C ARG A 119 -20.05 -21.70 -13.89
N GLY A 120 -20.23 -23.01 -14.03
CA GLY A 120 -19.32 -24.03 -13.54
C GLY A 120 -19.98 -25.00 -12.57
N THR A 121 -19.33 -26.13 -12.36
CA THR A 121 -19.70 -27.16 -11.38
C THR A 121 -19.33 -26.72 -9.97
N SER A 122 -19.96 -27.33 -8.95
CA SER A 122 -19.62 -27.05 -7.55
C SER A 122 -18.13 -27.23 -7.25
N THR A 123 -17.52 -28.27 -7.81
CA THR A 123 -16.10 -28.60 -7.65
C THR A 123 -15.17 -27.52 -8.23
N GLU A 124 -15.53 -26.96 -9.39
CA GLU A 124 -14.77 -25.87 -10.02
C GLU A 124 -14.84 -24.59 -9.21
N LEU A 125 -16.03 -24.21 -8.72
CA LEU A 125 -16.22 -23.03 -7.89
C LEU A 125 -15.47 -23.14 -6.57
N GLU A 126 -15.48 -24.31 -5.94
CA GLU A 126 -14.73 -24.56 -4.71
C GLU A 126 -13.21 -24.49 -4.95
N ARG A 127 -12.73 -25.00 -6.08
CA ARG A 127 -11.31 -24.92 -6.46
C ARG A 127 -10.88 -23.46 -6.67
N GLU A 128 -11.60 -22.67 -7.46
CA GLU A 128 -11.29 -21.26 -7.68
C GLU A 128 -11.31 -20.45 -6.38
N LEU A 129 -12.29 -20.69 -5.50
CA LEU A 129 -12.34 -20.03 -4.19
C LEU A 129 -11.12 -20.35 -3.32
N ARG A 130 -10.68 -21.62 -3.32
CA ARG A 130 -9.45 -22.03 -2.62
C ARG A 130 -8.22 -21.34 -3.18
N GLU A 131 -8.10 -21.22 -4.51
CA GLU A 131 -6.97 -20.56 -5.16
C GLU A 131 -6.90 -19.07 -4.79
N LEU A 132 -8.05 -18.37 -4.80
CA LEU A 132 -8.14 -16.98 -4.35
C LEU A 132 -7.75 -16.82 -2.87
N SER A 133 -8.23 -17.73 -2.00
CA SER A 133 -7.89 -17.72 -0.58
C SER A 133 -6.40 -18.03 -0.33
N ALA A 134 -5.81 -18.95 -1.08
CA ALA A 134 -4.39 -19.26 -1.02
C ALA A 134 -3.54 -18.06 -1.43
N ARG A 135 -3.93 -17.35 -2.50
CA ARG A 135 -3.26 -16.12 -2.92
C ARG A 135 -3.35 -15.03 -1.85
N ARG A 136 -4.49 -14.87 -1.18
CA ARG A 136 -4.63 -13.96 -0.03
C ARG A 136 -3.67 -14.33 1.09
N ASN A 137 -3.60 -15.61 1.46
CA ASN A 137 -2.70 -16.08 2.50
C ASN A 137 -1.23 -15.83 2.15
N GLN A 138 -0.86 -16.02 0.88
CA GLN A 138 0.46 -15.69 0.37
C GLN A 138 0.77 -14.20 0.48
N LEU A 139 -0.18 -13.32 0.13
CA LEU A 139 0.01 -11.88 0.31
C LEU A 139 0.18 -11.54 1.80
N ASN A 140 -0.61 -12.15 2.69
CA ASN A 140 -0.52 -11.91 4.13
C ASN A 140 0.84 -12.32 4.72
N SER A 141 1.50 -13.35 4.17
CA SER A 141 2.81 -13.80 4.65
C SER A 141 3.99 -13.00 4.08
N GLN A 142 3.79 -12.24 2.99
CA GLN A 142 4.84 -11.43 2.38
C GLN A 142 5.10 -10.11 3.14
N PRO A 143 6.36 -9.65 3.23
CA PRO A 143 6.66 -8.30 3.67
C PRO A 143 6.06 -7.23 2.73
N PRO A 144 5.61 -6.07 3.25
CA PRO A 144 5.45 -5.74 4.67
C PRO A 144 4.27 -6.50 5.32
N ILE A 145 4.55 -7.25 6.39
CA ILE A 145 3.58 -8.20 7.00
C ILE A 145 2.43 -7.46 7.68
N ARG A 146 2.72 -6.36 8.39
CA ARG A 146 1.72 -5.59 9.13
C ARG A 146 1.57 -4.21 8.54
N VAL A 147 0.32 -3.76 8.42
CA VAL A 147 0.01 -2.37 8.12
C VAL A 147 -0.15 -1.60 9.42
N PRO A 148 0.41 -0.39 9.55
CA PRO A 148 0.18 0.46 10.71
C PRO A 148 -1.31 0.79 10.91
N THR A 149 -1.76 0.84 12.17
CA THR A 149 -3.17 1.11 12.52
C THR A 149 -3.68 2.44 11.97
N TRP A 150 -2.81 3.46 11.92
CA TRP A 150 -3.17 4.76 11.35
C TRP A 150 -3.51 4.66 9.86
N ALA A 151 -2.77 3.86 9.09
CA ALA A 151 -3.00 3.70 7.66
C ALA A 151 -4.32 2.95 7.40
N TYR A 152 -4.61 1.94 8.23
CA TYR A 152 -5.91 1.25 8.21
C TYR A 152 -7.08 2.19 8.52
N ARG A 153 -6.97 3.04 9.55
CA ARG A 153 -8.04 3.98 9.90
C ARG A 153 -8.29 5.02 8.81
N ILE A 154 -7.23 5.56 8.19
CA ILE A 154 -7.36 6.51 7.09
C ILE A 154 -8.03 5.82 5.89
N ALA A 155 -7.52 4.66 5.48
CA ALA A 155 -8.11 3.90 4.36
C ALA A 155 -9.58 3.56 4.60
N ARG A 156 -9.93 3.14 5.82
CA ARG A 156 -11.31 2.88 6.23
C ARG A 156 -12.18 4.13 6.11
N ARG A 157 -11.72 5.27 6.61
CA ARG A 157 -12.46 6.53 6.52
C ARG A 157 -12.65 6.97 5.06
N SER A 158 -11.62 6.88 4.23
CA SER A 158 -11.71 7.19 2.79
C SER A 158 -12.73 6.29 2.08
N LEU A 159 -12.77 5.00 2.40
CA LEU A 159 -13.75 4.06 1.85
C LEU A 159 -15.17 4.34 2.35
N GLU A 160 -15.35 4.69 3.62
CA GLU A 160 -16.65 5.05 4.21
C GLU A 160 -17.19 6.40 3.70
N THR A 161 -16.31 7.32 3.28
CA THR A 161 -16.67 8.66 2.79
C THR A 161 -16.88 8.74 1.28
N GLY A 162 -16.84 7.61 0.56
CA GLY A 162 -17.15 7.55 -0.87
C GLY A 162 -16.06 8.10 -1.79
N GLU A 163 -14.81 8.26 -1.29
CA GLU A 163 -13.69 8.82 -2.06
C GLU A 163 -13.27 7.96 -3.27
N SER A 164 -13.85 6.76 -3.38
CA SER A 164 -13.91 6.03 -4.64
C SER A 164 -15.38 5.70 -4.90
N ASP A 165 -15.83 5.89 -6.14
CA ASP A 165 -17.20 5.75 -6.72
C ASP A 165 -17.94 4.41 -6.48
N TYR A 166 -17.57 3.67 -5.43
CA TYR A 166 -18.20 2.45 -4.96
C TYR A 166 -19.52 2.70 -4.21
N GLU A 167 -20.04 3.93 -4.13
CA GLU A 167 -21.41 4.18 -3.61
C GLU A 167 -22.47 3.34 -4.36
N ASN A 168 -22.19 2.97 -5.61
CA ASN A 168 -23.01 2.04 -6.40
C ASN A 168 -22.51 0.58 -6.39
N ASP A 169 -21.28 0.32 -5.92
CA ASP A 169 -20.69 -1.01 -5.80
C ASP A 169 -20.88 -1.48 -4.37
N ALA A 170 -22.09 -1.96 -4.07
CA ALA A 170 -22.45 -2.37 -2.73
C ALA A 170 -21.60 -3.58 -2.29
N PHE A 171 -20.48 -3.31 -1.62
CA PHE A 171 -19.68 -4.30 -0.91
C PHE A 171 -20.52 -5.12 0.09
N TRP A 172 -21.70 -4.58 0.45
CA TRP A 172 -22.70 -5.16 1.33
C TRP A 172 -23.86 -5.85 0.59
N VAL A 173 -23.70 -6.20 -0.70
CA VAL A 173 -24.72 -6.93 -1.47
C VAL A 173 -24.98 -8.30 -0.84
N LYS A 174 -26.20 -8.48 -0.32
CA LYS A 174 -26.74 -9.80 0.00
C LYS A 174 -26.71 -10.66 -1.27
N ALA A 175 -26.45 -11.95 -1.11
CA ALA A 175 -26.48 -12.88 -2.24
C ALA A 175 -27.78 -12.69 -3.04
N PRO A 176 -27.72 -12.53 -4.37
CA PRO A 176 -28.89 -12.20 -5.19
C PRO A 176 -29.83 -13.40 -5.44
N PHE A 177 -29.67 -14.48 -4.67
CA PHE A 177 -30.37 -15.76 -4.81
C PHE A 177 -30.50 -16.48 -3.46
#